data_AF-A0A0H1BND4-F1
#
_entry.id   AF-A0A0H1BND4-F1
#
_cell.length_a   1.000
_cell.length_b   1.000
_cell.length_c   1.000
_cell.angle_alpha   90.00
_cell.angle_beta   90.00
_cell.angle_gamma   90.00
#
_symmetry.space_group_name_H-M   'P 1'
#
loop_
_entity.id
_entity.type
_entity.pdbx_description
1 polymer ?
#
loop_
_entity_poly.entity_id
_entity_poly.type
_entity_poly.pdbx_seq_one_letter_code
_entity_poly.pdbx_strand_id
1 'polypeptide(L)'
;MIDHARRRGVYTNGESINSISYQILDATSTEDFEKFIAKEIVEEGPFDIVIMNMAIMDVPTLEPLAAALPKLLKQNTGRFVATLLHPFITAGSTRVIEYADSRETGREEEHISLKITRYLHAPEPIKAEAQKGQPSYQYTFHRPIHEILSPFLRAGLVLDAFEEPNFDAEYNASRKIDPRSLRYVTDIPKILAFRMRAIGQ
;
A
#
# COMPACT_ATOMS: atom_id res chain seq x y z
N MET A 1 -0.35 13.81 -13.98
CA MET A 1 -0.98 13.35 -12.71
C MET A 1 -1.28 14.51 -11.77
N ILE A 2 -0.31 15.39 -11.49
CA ILE A 2 -0.51 16.52 -10.55
C ILE A 2 -1.65 17.48 -10.96
N ASP A 3 -1.86 17.72 -12.26
CA ASP A 3 -2.98 18.57 -12.71
C ASP A 3 -4.35 17.94 -12.43
N HIS A 4 -4.45 16.61 -12.46
CA HIS A 4 -5.67 15.91 -12.04
C HIS A 4 -5.86 15.99 -10.53
N ALA A 5 -4.77 16.02 -9.75
CA ALA A 5 -4.85 16.24 -8.31
C ALA A 5 -5.35 17.66 -7.99
N ARG A 6 -4.76 18.69 -8.63
CA ARG A 6 -5.20 20.09 -8.51
C ARG A 6 -6.66 20.28 -8.89
N ARG A 7 -7.11 19.67 -10.00
CA ARG A 7 -8.52 19.71 -10.42
C ARG A 7 -9.50 19.10 -9.40
N ARG A 8 -9.05 18.16 -8.56
CA ARG A 8 -9.87 17.61 -7.46
C ARG A 8 -9.82 18.46 -6.19
N GLY A 9 -8.81 19.32 -6.04
CA GLY A 9 -8.65 20.24 -4.92
C GLY A 9 -9.47 21.53 -5.07
N VAL A 10 -10.71 21.41 -5.54
CA VAL A 10 -11.62 22.53 -5.81
C VAL A 10 -12.95 22.25 -5.13
N TYR A 11 -13.51 23.25 -4.44
CA TYR A 11 -14.85 23.17 -3.84
C TYR A 11 -15.94 23.07 -4.93
N THR A 12 -17.17 22.73 -4.52
CA THR A 12 -18.31 22.63 -5.44
C THR A 12 -18.67 23.97 -6.10
N ASN A 13 -18.26 25.09 -5.51
CA ASN A 13 -18.42 26.44 -6.06
C ASN A 13 -17.31 26.84 -7.05
N GLY A 14 -16.32 25.96 -7.31
CA GLY A 14 -15.21 26.23 -8.22
C GLY A 14 -13.99 26.91 -7.61
N GLU A 15 -13.99 27.22 -6.31
CA GLU A 15 -12.83 27.82 -5.63
C GLU A 15 -11.80 26.77 -5.23
N SER A 16 -10.51 27.09 -5.44
CA SER A 16 -9.41 26.22 -5.03
C SER A 16 -9.34 26.10 -3.51
N ILE A 17 -9.08 24.88 -3.03
CA ILE A 17 -8.83 24.63 -1.61
C ILE A 17 -7.42 25.10 -1.27
N ASN A 18 -7.31 26.29 -0.67
CA ASN A 18 -6.01 26.91 -0.35
C ASN A 18 -5.20 26.17 0.73
N SER A 19 -5.80 25.23 1.45
CA SER A 19 -5.12 24.42 2.48
C SER A 19 -4.42 23.19 1.93
N ILE A 20 -4.38 22.99 0.61
CA ILE A 20 -3.72 21.84 -0.03
C ILE A 20 -2.63 22.35 -0.98
N SER A 21 -1.39 21.94 -0.73
CA SER A 21 -0.26 22.14 -1.65
C SER A 21 0.04 20.86 -2.44
N TYR A 22 0.54 21.03 -3.66
CA TYR A 22 0.90 19.91 -4.53
C TYR A 22 2.33 20.09 -5.03
N GLN A 23 3.16 19.07 -4.80
CA GLN A 23 4.57 19.07 -5.18
C GLN A 23 4.93 17.79 -5.93
N ILE A 24 6.00 17.84 -6.71
CA ILE A 24 6.57 16.68 -7.40
C ILE A 24 7.83 16.30 -6.63
N LEU A 25 7.94 15.02 -6.27
CA LEU A 25 9.08 14.46 -5.57
C LEU A 25 9.29 13.03 -6.07
N ASP A 26 10.51 12.69 -6.48
CA ASP A 26 10.87 11.31 -6.78
C ASP A 26 11.19 10.56 -5.46
N ALA A 27 10.32 9.62 -5.10
CA ALA A 27 10.47 8.80 -3.89
C ALA A 27 11.70 7.85 -3.92
N THR A 28 12.37 7.76 -5.07
CA THR A 28 13.61 6.98 -5.27
C THR A 28 14.87 7.84 -5.23
N SER A 29 14.74 9.17 -5.14
CA SER A 29 15.85 10.12 -5.16
C SER A 29 16.13 10.66 -3.75
N THR A 30 17.31 10.36 -3.20
CA THR A 30 17.77 10.97 -1.95
C THR A 30 17.91 12.49 -2.08
N GLU A 31 18.40 12.96 -3.23
CA GLU A 31 18.59 14.40 -3.51
C GLU A 31 17.25 15.16 -3.51
N ASP A 32 16.19 14.57 -4.06
CA ASP A 32 14.85 15.17 -4.06
C ASP A 32 14.30 15.30 -2.64
N PHE A 33 14.47 14.27 -1.81
CA PHE A 33 14.09 14.33 -0.40
C PHE A 33 14.90 15.39 0.36
N GLU A 34 16.20 15.50 0.12
CA GLU A 34 17.04 16.52 0.77
C GLU A 34 16.59 17.94 0.40
N LYS A 35 16.33 18.20 -0.89
CA LYS A 35 15.79 19.49 -1.35
C LYS A 35 14.42 19.79 -0.74
N PHE A 36 13.54 18.79 -0.71
CA PHE A 36 12.21 18.94 -0.12
C PHE A 36 12.27 19.22 1.38
N ILE A 37 13.13 18.51 2.12
CA ILE A 37 13.34 18.73 3.56
C ILE A 37 13.90 20.13 3.81
N ALA A 38 14.92 20.54 3.05
CA ALA A 38 15.56 21.86 3.21
C ALA A 38 14.60 23.02 2.93
N LYS A 39 13.59 22.80 2.08
CA LYS A 39 12.54 23.78 1.77
C LYS A 39 11.41 23.72 2.81
N GLU A 40 10.69 22.61 2.85
CA GLU A 40 9.42 22.54 3.57
C GLU A 40 9.60 22.35 5.08
N ILE A 41 10.54 21.51 5.50
CA ILE A 41 10.69 21.21 6.93
C ILE A 41 11.41 22.34 7.66
N VAL A 42 12.29 23.07 6.97
CA VAL A 42 12.95 24.25 7.55
C VAL A 42 11.96 25.42 7.70
N GLU A 43 11.02 25.57 6.76
CA GLU A 43 10.03 26.65 6.77
C GLU A 43 8.81 26.35 7.67
N GLU A 44 8.21 25.16 7.53
CA GLU A 44 6.92 24.80 8.13
C GLU A 44 7.05 23.78 9.28
N GLY A 45 8.22 23.15 9.42
CA GLY A 45 8.49 22.11 10.42
C GLY A 45 8.07 20.69 10.00
N PRO A 46 8.33 19.68 10.85
CA PRO A 46 7.98 18.29 10.57
C PRO A 46 6.48 18.01 10.52
N PHE A 47 6.08 17.02 9.72
CA PHE A 47 4.70 16.58 9.56
C PHE A 47 4.21 15.75 10.76
N ASP A 48 2.93 15.93 11.09
CA ASP A 48 2.21 15.06 12.03
C ASP A 48 1.95 13.68 11.44
N ILE A 49 1.62 13.60 10.14
CA ILE A 49 1.30 12.36 9.46
C ILE A 49 1.89 12.37 8.06
N VAL A 50 2.59 11.29 7.71
CA VAL A 50 2.98 10.97 6.32
C VAL A 50 2.23 9.71 5.91
N ILE A 51 1.56 9.74 4.75
CA ILE A 51 0.77 8.62 4.25
C ILE A 51 1.32 8.15 2.91
N MET A 52 1.55 6.84 2.78
CA MET A 52 1.85 6.19 1.50
C MET A 52 0.76 5.16 1.20
N ASN A 53 -0.31 5.61 0.55
CA ASN A 53 -1.48 4.79 0.26
C ASN A 53 -1.31 4.04 -1.07
N MET A 54 -1.33 2.71 -1.02
CA MET A 54 -1.30 1.82 -2.18
C MET A 54 -0.18 2.13 -3.18
N ALA A 55 1.03 2.44 -2.68
CA ALA A 55 2.15 2.87 -3.53
C ALA A 55 3.50 2.19 -3.24
N ILE A 56 3.68 1.52 -2.09
CA ILE A 56 4.96 0.87 -1.73
C ILE A 56 5.42 -0.15 -2.79
N MET A 57 4.47 -0.83 -3.41
CA MET A 57 4.71 -1.83 -4.44
C MET A 57 5.05 -1.23 -5.81
N ASP A 58 4.84 0.08 -6.02
CA ASP A 58 5.07 0.73 -7.32
C ASP A 58 6.41 1.48 -7.37
N VAL A 59 7.10 1.62 -6.24
CA VAL A 59 8.45 2.19 -6.16
C VAL A 59 9.47 1.06 -6.13
N PRO A 60 10.62 1.13 -6.84
CA PRO A 60 11.61 0.05 -6.88
C PRO A 60 12.41 -0.10 -5.58
N THR A 61 12.69 1.01 -4.89
CA THR A 61 13.45 1.05 -3.63
C THR A 61 12.71 1.87 -2.58
N LEU A 62 12.85 1.50 -1.31
CA LEU A 62 12.28 2.20 -0.16
C LEU A 62 13.34 2.95 0.66
N GLU A 63 14.63 2.77 0.36
CA GLU A 63 15.72 3.33 1.17
C GLU A 63 15.70 4.87 1.26
N PRO A 64 15.50 5.63 0.16
CA PRO A 64 15.47 7.09 0.24
C PRO A 64 14.33 7.60 1.11
N LEU A 65 13.12 7.02 0.94
CA LEU A 65 11.97 7.34 1.78
C LEU A 65 12.22 6.98 3.25
N ALA A 66 12.74 5.78 3.52
CA ALA A 66 13.03 5.34 4.87
C ALA A 66 14.03 6.26 5.59
N ALA A 67 15.09 6.70 4.90
CA ALA A 67 16.08 7.64 5.42
C ALA A 67 15.51 9.06 5.64
N ALA A 68 14.55 9.48 4.84
CA ALA A 68 13.92 10.79 4.95
C ALA A 68 12.89 10.87 6.09
N LEU A 69 12.14 9.79 6.35
CA LEU A 69 11.03 9.77 7.30
C LEU A 69 11.37 10.26 8.73
N PRO A 70 12.51 9.91 9.35
CA PRO A 70 12.87 10.45 10.66
C PRO A 70 13.03 11.98 10.68
N LYS A 71 13.36 12.60 9.55
CA LYS A 71 13.46 14.06 9.41
C LYS A 71 12.12 14.70 9.05
N LEU A 72 11.27 13.97 8.32
CA LEU A 72 9.96 14.43 7.89
C LEU A 72 8.91 14.39 9.01
N LEU A 73 9.03 13.49 9.98
CA LEU A 73 8.05 13.30 11.04
C LEU A 73 8.39 14.08 12.30
N LYS A 74 7.37 14.62 12.97
CA LYS A 74 7.51 15.08 14.37
C LYS A 74 7.96 13.91 15.24
N GLN A 75 9.00 14.12 16.04
CA GLN A 75 9.50 13.10 16.95
C GLN A 75 8.44 12.73 17.98
N ASN A 76 8.33 11.43 18.29
CA ASN A 76 7.40 10.84 19.26
C ASN A 76 5.90 10.89 18.88
N THR A 77 5.43 12.00 18.29
CA THR A 77 4.01 12.21 17.96
C THR A 77 3.68 11.91 16.50
N GLY A 78 4.63 12.08 15.58
CA GLY A 78 4.43 11.86 14.16
C GLY A 78 4.15 10.40 13.80
N ARG A 79 3.37 10.18 12.73
CA ARG A 79 3.01 8.84 12.23
C ARG A 79 3.26 8.70 10.74
N PHE A 80 3.98 7.65 10.36
CA PHE A 80 3.97 7.15 8.99
C PHE A 80 2.93 6.04 8.87
N VAL A 81 1.99 6.16 7.94
CA VAL A 81 0.97 5.15 7.67
C VAL A 81 1.12 4.69 6.22
N ALA A 82 1.28 3.40 6.01
CA ALA A 82 1.36 2.82 4.68
C ALA A 82 0.30 1.74 4.48
N THR A 83 -0.23 1.69 3.26
CA THR A 83 -1.07 0.58 2.79
C THR A 83 -0.50 0.06 1.48
N LEU A 84 -0.61 -1.24 1.29
CA LEU A 84 -0.13 -1.90 0.09
C LEU A 84 -0.97 -3.15 -0.19
N LEU A 85 -0.91 -3.64 -1.43
CA LEU A 85 -1.37 -4.99 -1.72
C LEU A 85 -0.57 -5.98 -0.87
N HIS A 86 -1.27 -6.95 -0.30
CA HIS A 86 -0.63 -7.95 0.53
C HIS A 86 0.44 -8.69 -0.29
N PRO A 87 1.65 -8.96 0.25
CA PRO A 87 2.76 -9.52 -0.52
C PRO A 87 2.47 -10.83 -1.25
N PHE A 88 1.56 -11.69 -0.78
CA PHE A 88 1.20 -12.87 -1.58
C PHE A 88 0.50 -12.54 -2.92
N ILE A 89 -0.17 -11.38 -3.01
CA ILE A 89 -0.78 -10.91 -4.26
C ILE A 89 0.32 -10.49 -5.21
N THR A 90 1.26 -9.66 -4.72
CA THR A 90 2.37 -9.18 -5.54
C THR A 90 3.37 -10.28 -5.89
N ALA A 91 3.41 -11.38 -5.13
CA ALA A 91 4.20 -12.57 -5.42
C ALA A 91 3.73 -13.34 -6.66
N GLY A 92 2.60 -12.94 -7.26
CA GLY A 92 2.01 -13.64 -8.40
C GLY A 92 1.25 -14.90 -7.99
N SER A 93 0.54 -14.86 -6.85
CA SER A 93 -0.30 -15.99 -6.43
C SER A 93 -1.27 -16.39 -7.52
N THR A 94 -1.34 -17.70 -7.81
CA THR A 94 -2.40 -18.25 -8.66
C THR A 94 -3.60 -18.56 -7.80
N ARG A 95 -4.77 -18.01 -8.17
CA ARG A 95 -6.01 -18.40 -7.53
C ARG A 95 -6.53 -19.70 -8.11
N VAL A 96 -6.92 -20.62 -7.25
CA VAL A 96 -7.53 -21.90 -7.60
C VAL A 96 -8.92 -21.95 -6.97
N ILE A 97 -9.92 -22.30 -7.77
CA ILE A 97 -11.30 -22.52 -7.33
C ILE A 97 -11.58 -23.99 -7.59
N GLU A 98 -11.86 -24.73 -6.54
CA GLU A 98 -12.11 -26.18 -6.55
C GLU A 98 -13.51 -26.43 -5.98
N TYR A 99 -14.22 -27.41 -6.54
CA TYR A 99 -15.52 -27.85 -6.04
C TYR A 99 -15.37 -29.30 -5.58
N ALA A 100 -15.86 -29.61 -4.38
CA ALA A 100 -15.77 -30.95 -3.81
C ALA A 100 -17.02 -31.28 -2.99
N ASP A 101 -17.42 -32.54 -2.99
CA ASP A 101 -18.52 -33.00 -2.14
C ASP A 101 -18.10 -33.02 -0.67
N SER A 102 -18.85 -32.30 0.16
CA SER A 102 -18.74 -32.33 1.62
C SER A 102 -19.10 -33.72 2.14
N ARG A 103 -18.17 -34.36 2.86
CA ARG A 103 -18.46 -35.64 3.51
C ARG A 103 -19.43 -35.49 4.69
N GLU A 104 -19.52 -34.29 5.27
CA GLU A 104 -20.43 -34.00 6.38
C GLU A 104 -21.83 -33.66 5.89
N THR A 105 -21.94 -32.81 4.87
CA THR A 105 -23.25 -32.30 4.41
C THR A 105 -23.81 -33.01 3.18
N GLY A 106 -22.96 -33.75 2.46
CA GLY A 106 -23.31 -34.40 1.19
C GLY A 106 -23.57 -33.42 0.04
N ARG A 107 -23.25 -32.14 0.20
CA ARG A 107 -23.40 -31.10 -0.83
C ARG A 107 -22.05 -30.70 -1.40
N GLU A 108 -22.05 -30.22 -2.64
CA GLU A 108 -20.88 -29.58 -3.25
C GLU A 108 -20.51 -28.29 -2.47
N GLU A 109 -19.25 -28.19 -2.08
CA GLU A 109 -18.64 -27.03 -1.43
C GLU A 109 -17.60 -26.40 -2.36
N GLU A 110 -17.57 -25.07 -2.38
CA GLU A 110 -16.57 -24.29 -3.11
C GLU A 110 -15.36 -23.99 -2.21
N HIS A 111 -14.16 -24.33 -2.69
CA HIS A 111 -12.90 -24.07 -2.01
C HIS A 111 -12.05 -23.11 -2.84
N ILE A 112 -11.66 -21.99 -2.24
CA ILE A 112 -10.79 -21.01 -2.88
C ILE A 112 -9.44 -21.01 -2.20
N SER A 113 -8.40 -21.29 -2.99
CA SER A 113 -7.01 -21.29 -2.55
C SER A 113 -6.17 -20.27 -3.32
N LEU A 114 -5.16 -19.71 -2.65
CA LEU A 114 -4.06 -19.00 -3.32
C LEU A 114 -2.81 -19.88 -3.32
N LYS A 115 -2.33 -20.26 -4.50
CA LYS A 115 -1.08 -21.01 -4.68
C LYS A 115 0.07 -20.05 -4.95
N ILE A 116 1.09 -20.10 -4.09
CA ILE A 116 2.30 -19.29 -4.20
C ILE A 116 3.47 -20.26 -4.31
N THR A 117 4.29 -20.11 -5.35
CA THR A 117 5.47 -20.96 -5.57
C THR A 117 6.78 -20.25 -5.27
N ARG A 118 6.76 -18.91 -5.26
CA ARG A 118 7.88 -18.03 -4.94
C ARG A 118 7.37 -16.88 -4.10
N TYR A 119 8.04 -16.62 -2.99
CA TYR A 119 7.70 -15.52 -2.07
C TYR A 119 8.97 -14.80 -1.60
N LEU A 120 9.95 -15.53 -1.06
CA LEU A 120 11.20 -14.92 -0.58
C LEU A 120 12.09 -14.38 -1.71
N HIS A 121 12.02 -14.99 -2.90
CA HIS A 121 12.84 -14.63 -4.05
C HIS A 121 11.94 -14.41 -5.26
N ALA A 122 11.33 -13.24 -5.33
CA ALA A 122 10.49 -12.91 -6.46
C ALA A 122 11.31 -12.63 -7.72
N PRO A 123 10.76 -12.96 -8.90
CA PRO A 123 11.34 -12.61 -10.18
C PRO A 123 11.26 -11.10 -10.43
N GLU A 124 11.73 -10.69 -11.61
CA GLU A 124 11.68 -9.31 -12.13
C GLU A 124 10.32 -8.61 -11.92
N PRO A 125 10.30 -7.27 -11.80
CA PRO A 125 9.08 -6.48 -11.65
C PRO A 125 8.05 -6.84 -12.72
N ILE A 126 6.79 -6.99 -12.29
CA ILE A 126 5.70 -7.35 -13.20
C ILE A 126 4.90 -6.12 -13.61
N LYS A 127 4.29 -6.18 -14.79
CA LYS A 127 3.26 -5.22 -15.20
C LYS A 127 1.93 -5.60 -14.56
N ALA A 128 1.36 -4.68 -13.82
CA ALA A 128 0.08 -4.84 -13.14
C ALA A 128 -0.95 -3.84 -13.66
N GLU A 129 -2.21 -4.23 -13.49
CA GLU A 129 -3.37 -3.43 -13.82
C GLU A 129 -4.05 -2.99 -12.52
N ALA A 130 -4.07 -1.68 -12.23
CA ALA A 130 -4.76 -1.15 -11.05
C ALA A 130 -6.29 -1.16 -11.24
N GLN A 131 -6.74 -0.85 -12.46
CA GLN A 131 -8.12 -0.86 -12.88
C GLN A 131 -8.28 -1.64 -14.17
N LYS A 132 -9.23 -2.57 -14.19
CA LYS A 132 -9.52 -3.39 -15.36
C LYS A 132 -9.82 -2.51 -16.59
N GLY A 133 -9.08 -2.72 -17.68
CA GLY A 133 -9.11 -1.96 -18.91
C GLY A 133 -8.29 -0.66 -18.92
N GLN A 134 -7.40 -0.41 -17.96
CA GLN A 134 -6.64 0.85 -17.94
C GLN A 134 -5.66 0.95 -19.12
N PRO A 135 -5.43 2.16 -19.68
CA PRO A 135 -4.68 2.31 -20.94
C PRO A 135 -3.18 2.01 -20.81
N SER A 136 -2.64 1.94 -19.59
CA SER A 136 -1.22 1.71 -19.36
C SER A 136 -1.01 0.93 -18.07
N TYR A 137 -0.15 -0.08 -18.11
CA TYR A 137 0.21 -0.87 -16.94
C TYR A 137 1.19 -0.12 -16.05
N GLN A 138 1.11 -0.38 -14.75
CA GLN A 138 2.11 0.07 -13.77
C GLN A 138 3.05 -1.08 -13.44
N TYR A 139 4.27 -0.76 -13.02
CA TYR A 139 5.19 -1.78 -12.51
C TYR A 139 4.88 -2.08 -11.05
N THR A 140 4.89 -3.35 -10.69
CA THR A 140 4.74 -3.82 -9.32
C THR A 140 5.98 -4.62 -8.92
N PHE A 141 6.62 -4.16 -7.86
CA PHE A 141 7.81 -4.72 -7.23
C PHE A 141 7.39 -5.55 -6.02
N HIS A 142 7.48 -6.88 -6.13
CA HIS A 142 7.24 -7.75 -5.00
C HIS A 142 8.38 -7.65 -3.99
N ARG A 143 8.02 -7.63 -2.71
CA ARG A 143 8.93 -7.80 -1.57
C ARG A 143 8.22 -8.64 -0.51
N PRO A 144 8.89 -9.61 0.13
CA PRO A 144 8.37 -10.23 1.35
C PRO A 144 8.23 -9.18 2.46
N ILE A 145 7.36 -9.43 3.45
CA ILE A 145 7.04 -8.46 4.52
C ILE A 145 8.29 -7.92 5.22
N HIS A 146 9.29 -8.78 5.49
CA HIS A 146 10.50 -8.35 6.15
C HIS A 146 11.32 -7.35 5.30
N GLU A 147 11.38 -7.50 3.97
CA GLU A 147 12.06 -6.53 3.09
C GLU A 147 11.28 -5.22 2.95
N ILE A 148 9.96 -5.25 3.10
CA ILE A 148 9.15 -4.03 3.15
C ILE A 148 9.45 -3.23 4.42
N LEU A 149 9.53 -3.91 5.56
CA LEU A 149 9.71 -3.25 6.86
C LEU A 149 11.16 -2.88 7.17
N SER A 150 12.13 -3.67 6.69
CA SER A 150 13.53 -3.55 7.09
C SER A 150 14.17 -2.17 6.83
N PRO A 151 13.96 -1.50 5.68
CA PRO A 151 14.50 -0.16 5.45
C PRO A 151 14.06 0.83 6.54
N PHE A 152 12.78 0.82 6.90
CA PHE A 152 12.23 1.70 7.92
C PHE A 152 12.75 1.38 9.32
N LEU A 153 12.82 0.09 9.68
CA LEU A 153 13.36 -0.36 10.96
C LEU A 153 14.84 0.03 11.11
N ARG A 154 15.65 -0.14 10.05
CA ARG A 154 17.06 0.29 10.05
C ARG A 154 17.22 1.80 10.16
N ALA A 155 16.29 2.56 9.59
CA ALA A 155 16.24 4.02 9.72
C ALA A 155 15.77 4.48 11.11
N GLY A 156 15.53 3.56 12.06
CA GLY A 156 15.17 3.87 13.43
C GLY A 156 13.68 4.13 13.66
N LEU A 157 12.82 3.84 12.67
CA LEU A 157 11.38 3.87 12.90
C LEU A 157 10.92 2.67 13.71
N VAL A 158 9.91 2.88 14.55
CA VAL A 158 9.27 1.83 15.35
C VAL A 158 7.92 1.49 14.75
N LEU A 159 7.72 0.21 14.42
CA LEU A 159 6.41 -0.34 14.05
C LEU A 159 5.51 -0.40 15.28
N ASP A 160 4.35 0.25 15.23
CA ASP A 160 3.41 0.30 16.36
C ASP A 160 1.95 -0.04 16.01
N ALA A 161 1.65 -0.31 14.74
CA ALA A 161 0.43 -0.98 14.32
C ALA A 161 0.68 -1.75 13.02
N PHE A 162 -0.01 -2.87 12.86
CA PHE A 162 0.07 -3.74 11.71
C PHE A 162 -1.29 -4.42 11.55
N GLU A 163 -1.90 -4.28 10.37
CA GLU A 163 -3.23 -4.80 10.07
C GLU A 163 -3.27 -5.44 8.69
N GLU A 164 -4.05 -6.51 8.57
CA GLU A 164 -4.33 -7.20 7.32
C GLU A 164 -5.83 -7.14 7.03
N PRO A 165 -6.37 -5.96 6.65
CA PRO A 165 -7.81 -5.78 6.51
C PRO A 165 -8.37 -6.56 5.32
N ASN A 166 -9.62 -6.99 5.47
CA ASN A 166 -10.36 -7.68 4.43
C ASN A 166 -11.86 -7.36 4.46
N PHE A 167 -12.56 -7.75 3.40
CA PHE A 167 -14.01 -7.80 3.38
C PHE A 167 -14.52 -8.91 4.29
N ASP A 168 -15.71 -8.73 4.85
CA ASP A 168 -16.37 -9.68 5.74
C ASP A 168 -17.60 -10.32 5.08
N ALA A 169 -18.22 -11.24 5.82
CA ALA A 169 -19.42 -11.94 5.36
C ALA A 169 -20.61 -10.99 5.15
N GLU A 170 -20.70 -9.89 5.90
CA GLU A 170 -21.76 -8.89 5.75
C GLU A 170 -21.61 -8.15 4.41
N TYR A 171 -20.40 -7.73 4.06
CA TYR A 171 -20.09 -7.14 2.76
C TYR A 171 -20.48 -8.07 1.61
N ASN A 172 -20.15 -9.36 1.73
CA ASN A 172 -20.50 -10.37 0.73
C ASN A 172 -22.02 -10.59 0.64
N ALA A 173 -22.74 -10.64 1.76
CA ALA A 173 -24.19 -10.83 1.77
C ALA A 173 -24.94 -9.64 1.15
N SER A 174 -24.40 -8.42 1.27
CA SER A 174 -25.03 -7.21 0.75
C SER A 174 -24.96 -7.07 -0.78
N ARG A 175 -24.17 -7.90 -1.47
CA ARG A 175 -23.87 -7.74 -2.90
C ARG A 175 -23.74 -9.09 -3.61
N LYS A 176 -24.22 -9.18 -4.85
CA LYS A 176 -23.85 -10.29 -5.73
C LYS A 176 -22.41 -10.12 -6.20
N ILE A 177 -21.48 -10.78 -5.52
CA ILE A 177 -20.05 -10.78 -5.87
C ILE A 177 -19.76 -12.02 -6.71
N ASP A 178 -19.08 -11.84 -7.84
CA ASP A 178 -18.57 -12.96 -8.63
C ASP A 178 -17.60 -13.79 -7.75
N PRO A 179 -17.77 -15.11 -7.61
CA PRO A 179 -16.82 -15.99 -6.91
C PRO A 179 -15.38 -15.89 -7.45
N ARG A 180 -15.22 -15.45 -8.71
CA ARG A 180 -13.93 -15.09 -9.32
C ARG A 180 -13.42 -13.72 -8.93
N SER A 181 -14.03 -13.02 -7.98
CA SER A 181 -13.49 -11.79 -7.41
C SER A 181 -12.67 -12.13 -6.17
N LEU A 182 -11.48 -11.54 -6.01
CA LEU A 182 -10.76 -11.67 -4.72
C LEU A 182 -11.61 -11.11 -3.57
N ARG A 183 -12.53 -10.17 -3.84
CA ARG A 183 -13.46 -9.61 -2.85
C ARG A 183 -14.36 -10.67 -2.20
N TYR A 184 -14.61 -11.77 -2.90
CA TYR A 184 -15.43 -12.88 -2.40
C TYR A 184 -14.75 -13.65 -1.26
N VAL A 185 -13.41 -13.69 -1.23
CA VAL A 185 -12.66 -14.44 -0.22
C VAL A 185 -12.56 -13.65 1.08
N THR A 186 -13.07 -14.13 2.21
CA THR A 186 -13.07 -13.37 3.49
C THR A 186 -11.89 -13.70 4.41
N ASP A 187 -11.23 -14.84 4.21
CA ASP A 187 -10.14 -15.29 5.10
C ASP A 187 -8.73 -14.95 4.58
N ILE A 188 -8.63 -14.37 3.38
CA ILE A 188 -7.36 -14.04 2.74
C ILE A 188 -7.27 -12.53 2.52
N PRO A 189 -6.40 -11.80 3.23
CA PRO A 189 -6.34 -10.33 3.16
C PRO A 189 -5.88 -9.80 1.81
N LYS A 190 -6.33 -8.61 1.42
CA LYS A 190 -5.90 -8.01 0.13
C LYS A 190 -4.90 -6.90 0.33
N ILE A 191 -5.00 -6.29 1.49
CA ILE A 191 -4.23 -5.13 1.87
C ILE A 191 -3.40 -5.54 3.09
N LEU A 192 -2.16 -5.10 3.08
CA LEU A 192 -1.37 -4.96 4.28
C LEU A 192 -1.36 -3.47 4.63
N ALA A 193 -1.57 -3.15 5.90
CA ALA A 193 -1.46 -1.79 6.43
C ALA A 193 -0.53 -1.80 7.63
N PHE A 194 0.33 -0.79 7.74
CA PHE A 194 1.19 -0.64 8.91
C PHE A 194 1.39 0.82 9.27
N ARG A 195 1.65 1.05 10.56
CA ARG A 195 1.98 2.36 11.11
C ARG A 195 3.31 2.33 11.84
N MET A 196 4.09 3.35 11.59
CA MET A 196 5.41 3.55 12.18
C MET A 196 5.56 4.95 12.76
N ARG A 197 6.48 5.10 13.71
CA ARG A 197 6.82 6.38 14.36
C ARG A 197 8.32 6.58 14.45
N ALA A 198 8.75 7.83 14.32
CA ALA A 198 10.09 8.27 14.68
C ALA A 198 10.13 8.55 16.20
N ILE A 199 11.09 7.98 16.91
CA ILE A 199 11.29 8.20 18.34
C ILE A 199 12.44 9.19 18.50
N GLY A 200 12.23 10.25 19.26
CA GLY A 200 13.30 11.19 19.59
C GLY A 200 14.37 10.49 20.44
N GLN A 201 15.64 10.71 20.11
CA GLN A 201 16.75 10.31 20.96
C GLN A 201 16.79 11.14 22.25
#